data_AF-A0ABC8TU11-F1
#
_entry.id   AF-A0ABC8TU11-F1
#
_cell.length_a   1.000
_cell.length_b   1.000
_cell.length_c   1.000
_cell.angle_alpha   90.00
_cell.angle_beta   90.00
_cell.angle_gamma   90.00
#
_symmetry.space_group_name_H-M   'P 1'
#
loop_
_entity.id
_entity.type
_entity.pdbx_description
1 polymer ?
#
loop_
_entity_poly.entity_id
_entity_poly.type
_entity_poly.pdbx_seq_one_letter_code
_entity_poly.pdbx_strand_id
1 'polypeptide(L)'
;MEFEEVSEPVSPTSQYFNSSVLSLSILAVLEFEVPLDDSQTMSLIQNVFLPINPRFSSIMVTNDNGQKKWKRVEINLNDHVRVPSFPPGMSLEFYDKCLSDYLTNIAMDQFPQSRPLWEIHIIKHPTSNAAGNVIFKLHHALGDGYSLMGALLSCLQRADNPSLPLTFPSSQSSSKSRQNSVSIFRSVPRLLTAMFNTISDFGWSILKSSVVKDDRTPIRSGDDGVEFRPSNIATMTFSLDHIKQIKANHDVVIHPLFL
;
A
#
# COMPACT_ATOMS: atom_id res chain seq x y z
N MET A 1 3.96 -7.22 40.47
CA MET A 1 4.89 -7.64 39.41
C MET A 1 4.21 -7.23 38.11
N GLU A 2 4.46 -6.01 37.65
CA GLU A 2 3.93 -5.53 36.38
C GLU A 2 4.60 -6.33 35.27
N PHE A 3 3.81 -7.04 34.47
CA PHE A 3 4.31 -7.64 33.25
C PHE A 3 4.69 -6.48 32.33
N GLU A 4 5.99 -6.27 32.10
CA GLU A 4 6.44 -5.44 30.98
C GLU A 4 5.81 -6.04 29.71
N GLU A 5 4.81 -5.35 29.14
CA GLU A 5 4.34 -5.64 27.80
C GLU A 5 5.55 -5.59 26.87
N VAL A 6 5.90 -6.74 26.31
CA VAL A 6 6.99 -6.88 25.33
C VAL A 6 6.61 -6.02 24.12
N SER A 7 7.13 -4.79 24.09
CA SER A 7 6.89 -3.81 23.04
C SER A 7 7.94 -3.95 21.95
N GLU A 8 7.47 -4.25 20.73
CA GLU A 8 8.36 -4.41 19.58
C GLU A 8 8.93 -3.05 19.15
N PRO A 9 10.23 -2.98 18.80
CA PRO A 9 10.81 -1.78 18.24
C PRO A 9 10.22 -1.48 16.86
N VAL A 10 10.07 -0.20 16.54
CA VAL A 10 9.63 0.23 15.21
C VAL A 10 10.79 0.03 14.22
N SER A 11 10.52 -0.58 13.07
CA SER A 11 11.53 -0.80 12.03
C SER A 11 12.12 0.52 11.51
N PRO A 12 13.40 0.57 11.08
CA PRO A 12 14.00 1.80 10.53
C PRO A 12 13.17 2.43 9.40
N THR A 13 12.64 1.60 8.50
CA THR A 13 11.75 2.02 7.40
C THR A 13 10.47 2.67 7.92
N SER A 14 9.82 2.04 8.92
CA SER A 14 8.62 2.58 9.56
C SER A 14 8.89 3.89 10.30
N GLN A 15 10.07 4.08 10.89
CA GLN A 15 10.45 5.34 11.54
C GLN A 15 10.67 6.45 10.51
N TYR A 16 11.32 6.13 9.37
CA TYR A 16 11.59 7.08 8.30
C TYR A 16 10.30 7.60 7.65
N PHE A 17 9.36 6.69 7.34
CA PHE A 17 8.04 7.03 6.79
C PHE A 17 7.07 7.61 7.81
N ASN A 18 7.41 7.65 9.10
CA ASN A 18 6.64 8.34 10.14
C ASN A 18 7.49 9.47 10.76
N SER A 19 7.97 10.37 9.91
CA SER A 19 8.74 11.55 10.29
C SER A 19 8.01 12.83 9.89
N SER A 20 8.44 13.96 10.46
CA SER A 20 7.92 15.28 10.07
C SER A 20 8.26 15.67 8.63
N VAL A 21 9.19 14.96 7.99
CA VAL A 21 9.66 15.22 6.62
C VAL A 21 8.95 14.32 5.62
N LEU A 22 8.66 13.07 6.01
CA LEU A 22 8.04 12.08 5.15
C LEU A 22 7.00 11.28 5.94
N SER A 23 5.73 11.49 5.59
CA SER A 23 4.58 10.71 6.04
C SER A 23 3.79 10.27 4.81
N LEU A 24 3.75 8.96 4.57
CA LEU A 24 3.11 8.38 3.39
C LEU A 24 1.87 7.60 3.79
N SER A 25 0.78 7.88 3.07
CA SER A 25 -0.46 7.14 3.15
C SER A 25 -0.64 6.28 1.90
N ILE A 26 -1.14 5.07 2.10
CA ILE A 26 -1.59 4.15 1.05
C ILE A 26 -3.11 4.18 1.07
N LEU A 27 -3.70 4.49 -0.09
CA LEU A 27 -5.15 4.37 -0.30
C LEU A 27 -5.41 3.10 -1.09
N ALA A 28 -6.18 2.17 -0.51
CA ALA A 28 -6.74 1.03 -1.22
C ALA A 28 -8.25 1.23 -1.35
N VAL A 29 -8.76 1.22 -2.58
CA VAL A 29 -10.17 1.43 -2.89
C VAL A 29 -10.77 0.11 -3.38
N LEU A 30 -11.81 -0.35 -2.69
CA LEU A 30 -12.65 -1.47 -3.12
C LEU A 30 -13.95 -0.92 -3.68
N GLU A 31 -14.19 -1.19 -4.95
CA GLU A 31 -15.40 -0.83 -5.68
C GLU A 31 -16.37 -2.01 -5.69
N PHE A 32 -17.65 -1.77 -5.38
CA PHE A 32 -18.67 -2.81 -5.30
C PHE A 32 -19.74 -2.60 -6.37
N GLU A 33 -20.11 -3.66 -7.09
CA GLU A 33 -21.19 -3.62 -8.08
C GLU A 33 -22.58 -3.50 -7.44
N VAL A 34 -22.70 -3.84 -6.16
CA VAL A 34 -23.96 -3.79 -5.39
C VAL A 34 -23.87 -2.77 -4.26
N PRO A 35 -24.99 -2.16 -3.84
CA PRO A 35 -25.01 -1.24 -2.70
C PRO A 35 -24.46 -1.89 -1.44
N LEU A 36 -23.65 -1.13 -0.71
CA LEU A 36 -22.99 -1.60 0.52
C LEU A 36 -23.97 -1.67 1.70
N ASP A 37 -24.00 -2.83 2.36
CA ASP A 37 -24.53 -2.98 3.72
C ASP A 37 -23.37 -2.92 4.72
N ASP A 38 -23.36 -1.89 5.57
CA ASP A 38 -22.34 -1.66 6.59
C ASP A 38 -22.74 -2.17 7.99
N SER A 39 -23.86 -2.89 8.10
CA SER A 39 -24.36 -3.42 9.38
C SER A 39 -23.33 -4.31 10.10
N GLN A 40 -22.51 -5.04 9.34
CA GLN A 40 -21.50 -5.96 9.88
C GLN A 40 -20.09 -5.35 9.98
N THR A 41 -19.89 -4.11 9.51
CA THR A 41 -18.56 -3.49 9.40
C THR A 41 -17.78 -3.54 10.71
N MET A 42 -18.39 -3.11 11.82
CA MET A 42 -17.69 -3.10 13.12
C MET A 42 -17.28 -4.49 13.57
N SER A 43 -18.14 -5.49 13.38
CA SER A 43 -17.84 -6.89 13.72
C SER A 43 -16.71 -7.46 12.88
N LEU A 44 -16.73 -7.20 11.56
CA LEU A 44 -15.68 -7.64 10.64
C LEU A 44 -14.34 -6.99 10.98
N ILE A 45 -14.33 -5.72 11.38
CA ILE A 45 -13.10 -5.06 11.81
C ILE A 45 -12.54 -5.74 13.07
N GLN A 46 -13.38 -5.98 14.08
CA GLN A 46 -12.97 -6.60 15.35
C GLN A 46 -12.46 -8.03 15.18
N ASN A 47 -13.19 -8.84 14.42
CA ASN A 47 -13.01 -10.29 14.39
C ASN A 47 -12.15 -10.77 13.22
N VAL A 48 -11.97 -9.93 12.18
CA VAL A 48 -11.25 -10.31 10.95
C VAL A 48 -10.07 -9.38 10.68
N PHE A 49 -10.27 -8.05 10.64
CA PHE A 49 -9.21 -7.12 10.25
C PHE A 49 -8.13 -6.95 11.33
N LEU A 50 -8.53 -6.60 12.57
CA LEU A 50 -7.58 -6.35 13.65
C LEU A 50 -6.71 -7.58 14.00
N PRO A 51 -7.23 -8.81 13.99
CA PRO A 51 -6.43 -10.00 14.28
C PRO A 51 -5.33 -10.32 13.27
N ILE A 52 -5.37 -9.75 12.05
CA ILE A 52 -4.35 -10.01 11.01
C ILE A 52 -2.96 -9.63 11.50
N ASN A 53 -2.84 -8.48 12.17
CA ASN A 53 -1.56 -8.00 12.66
C ASN A 53 -1.71 -7.15 13.93
N PRO A 54 -0.91 -7.40 14.99
CA PRO A 54 -0.92 -6.59 16.20
C PRO A 54 -0.72 -5.09 15.98
N ARG A 55 -0.05 -4.68 14.89
CA ARG A 55 0.15 -3.27 14.53
C ARG A 55 -1.15 -2.54 14.23
N PHE A 56 -2.18 -3.23 13.75
CA PHE A 56 -3.50 -2.61 13.59
C PHE A 56 -4.15 -2.26 14.93
N SER A 57 -3.67 -2.83 16.04
CA SER A 57 -4.07 -2.49 17.40
C SER A 57 -2.99 -1.74 18.19
N SER A 58 -2.03 -1.13 17.51
CA SER A 58 -0.89 -0.49 18.17
C SER A 58 -0.66 0.94 17.71
N ILE A 59 -0.12 1.76 18.62
CA ILE A 59 0.38 3.11 18.34
C ILE A 59 1.89 3.15 18.46
N MET A 60 2.48 4.16 17.85
CA MET A 60 3.91 4.43 17.93
C MET A 60 4.20 5.34 19.13
N VAL A 61 4.96 4.84 20.11
CA VAL A 61 5.38 5.62 21.29
C VAL A 61 6.89 5.80 21.28
N THR A 62 7.36 6.96 21.72
CA THR A 62 8.78 7.25 21.91
C THR A 62 9.11 7.11 23.39
N ASN A 63 10.13 6.32 23.73
CA ASN A 63 10.61 6.22 25.10
C ASN A 63 11.58 7.37 25.45
N ASP A 64 11.98 7.47 26.72
CA ASP A 64 12.88 8.51 27.23
C ASP A 64 14.25 8.52 26.51
N ASN A 65 14.65 7.39 25.94
CA ASN A 65 15.89 7.25 25.16
C ASN A 65 15.71 7.62 23.68
N GLY A 66 14.56 8.16 23.27
CA GLY A 66 14.26 8.55 21.89
C GLY A 66 13.93 7.39 20.94
N GLN A 67 13.85 6.16 21.44
CA GLN A 67 13.52 4.98 20.63
C GLN A 67 12.02 4.85 20.45
N LYS A 68 11.59 4.65 19.20
CA LYS A 68 10.19 4.41 18.84
C LYS A 68 9.84 2.93 18.97
N LYS A 69 8.75 2.62 19.67
CA LYS A 69 8.21 1.26 19.86
C LYS A 69 6.73 1.21 19.53
N TRP A 70 6.24 0.03 19.15
CA TRP A 70 4.82 -0.25 19.04
C TRP A 70 4.26 -0.59 20.42
N LYS A 71 3.20 0.11 20.81
CA LYS A 71 2.46 -0.16 22.04
C LYS A 71 1.02 -0.51 21.68
N ARG A 72 0.54 -1.66 22.13
CA ARG A 72 -0.84 -2.08 21.94
C ARG A 72 -1.78 -1.15 22.72
N VAL A 73 -2.93 -0.84 22.15
CA VAL A 73 -3.95 0.01 22.77
C VAL A 73 -5.34 -0.59 22.56
N GLU A 74 -6.26 -0.20 23.43
CA GLU A 74 -7.69 -0.41 23.18
C GLU A 74 -8.15 0.52 22.05
N ILE A 75 -8.91 -0.01 21.10
CA ILE A 75 -9.33 0.72 19.91
C ILE A 75 -10.81 1.08 20.02
N ASN A 76 -11.11 2.38 19.92
CA ASN A 76 -12.47 2.84 19.66
C ASN A 76 -12.73 2.90 18.14
N LEU A 77 -13.44 1.91 17.61
CA LEU A 77 -13.64 1.78 16.16
C LEU A 77 -14.39 2.93 15.50
N ASN A 78 -15.24 3.63 16.26
CA ASN A 78 -15.96 4.79 15.74
C ASN A 78 -15.03 5.93 15.32
N ASP A 79 -13.81 5.98 15.88
CA ASP A 79 -12.81 6.98 15.51
C ASP A 79 -12.10 6.64 14.19
N HIS A 80 -12.18 5.38 13.76
CA HIS A 80 -11.49 4.84 12.58
C HIS A 80 -12.42 4.62 11.38
N VAL A 81 -13.72 4.46 11.60
CA VAL A 81 -14.71 4.25 10.53
C VAL A 81 -15.46 5.55 10.23
N ARG A 82 -15.43 5.98 8.96
CA ARG A 82 -16.09 7.20 8.49
C ARG A 82 -17.09 6.86 7.39
N VAL A 83 -18.32 7.35 7.51
CA VAL A 83 -19.37 7.18 6.50
C VAL A 83 -19.82 8.57 6.06
N PRO A 84 -19.14 9.22 5.09
CA PRO A 84 -19.57 10.51 4.60
C PRO A 84 -20.91 10.40 3.86
N SER A 85 -21.72 11.43 3.99
CA SER A 85 -23.00 11.56 3.30
C SER A 85 -22.93 12.70 2.29
N PHE A 86 -23.42 12.44 1.09
CA PHE A 86 -23.53 13.42 0.01
C PHE A 86 -25.02 13.70 -0.28
N PRO A 87 -25.34 14.85 -0.92
CA PRO A 87 -26.72 15.14 -1.30
C PRO A 87 -27.33 14.01 -2.15
N PRO A 88 -28.51 13.49 -1.78
CA PRO A 88 -29.16 12.41 -2.52
C PRO A 88 -29.75 12.91 -3.85
N GLY A 89 -30.00 11.99 -4.78
CA GLY A 89 -30.68 12.28 -6.05
C GLY A 89 -29.85 13.03 -7.09
N MET A 90 -28.54 13.15 -6.90
CA MET A 90 -27.62 13.75 -7.86
C MET A 90 -27.23 12.78 -8.99
N SER A 91 -26.62 13.29 -10.06
CA SER A 91 -26.12 12.48 -11.17
C SER A 91 -24.89 11.64 -10.78
N LEU A 92 -24.59 10.59 -11.55
CA LEU A 92 -23.38 9.77 -11.35
C LEU A 92 -22.10 10.59 -11.48
N GLU A 93 -22.02 11.49 -12.46
CA GLU A 93 -20.86 12.40 -12.63
C GLU A 93 -20.61 13.28 -11.39
N PHE A 94 -21.68 13.70 -10.71
CA PHE A 94 -21.56 14.45 -9.47
C PHE A 94 -20.93 13.58 -8.37
N TYR A 95 -21.36 12.32 -8.24
CA TYR A 95 -20.79 11.41 -7.25
C TYR A 95 -19.37 10.96 -7.59
N ASP A 96 -19.02 10.80 -8.87
CA ASP A 96 -17.64 10.57 -9.31
C ASP A 96 -16.73 11.71 -8.85
N LYS A 97 -17.18 12.95 -9.04
CA LYS A 97 -16.46 14.12 -8.55
C LYS A 97 -16.37 14.14 -7.02
N CYS A 98 -17.47 13.85 -6.32
CA CYS A 98 -17.44 13.76 -4.86
C CYS A 98 -16.44 12.72 -4.36
N LEU A 99 -16.37 11.55 -5.02
CA LEU A 99 -15.39 10.52 -4.67
C LEU A 99 -13.95 10.99 -4.94
N SER A 100 -13.68 11.60 -6.09
CA SER A 100 -12.35 12.12 -6.45
C SER A 100 -11.89 13.23 -5.50
N ASP A 101 -12.76 14.19 -5.19
CA ASP A 101 -12.49 15.26 -4.23
C ASP A 101 -12.27 14.67 -2.82
N TYR A 102 -13.08 13.67 -2.43
CA TYR A 102 -12.94 13.00 -1.13
C TYR A 102 -11.60 12.25 -1.01
N LEU A 103 -11.23 11.45 -2.02
CA LEU A 103 -9.95 10.74 -2.09
C LEU A 103 -8.76 11.71 -1.98
N THR A 104 -8.84 12.82 -2.72
CA THR A 104 -7.82 13.88 -2.69
C THR A 104 -7.66 14.47 -1.28
N ASN A 105 -8.77 14.80 -0.63
CA ASN A 105 -8.74 15.36 0.72
C ASN A 105 -8.15 14.36 1.74
N ILE A 106 -8.65 13.12 1.77
CA ILE A 106 -8.16 12.15 2.74
C ILE A 106 -6.72 11.72 2.49
N ALA A 107 -6.22 11.80 1.25
CA ALA A 107 -4.80 11.54 0.94
C ALA A 107 -3.86 12.55 1.59
N MET A 108 -4.31 13.80 1.71
CA MET A 108 -3.54 14.91 2.29
C MET A 108 -3.68 14.99 3.81
N ASP A 109 -4.74 14.43 4.38
CA ASP A 109 -4.96 14.39 5.83
C ASP A 109 -3.88 13.57 6.55
N GLN A 110 -3.31 14.13 7.62
CA GLN A 110 -2.38 13.38 8.48
C GLN A 110 -3.12 12.49 9.48
N PHE A 111 -2.51 11.34 9.81
CA PHE A 111 -3.03 10.49 10.87
C PHE A 111 -2.76 11.10 12.25
N PRO A 112 -3.76 11.08 13.16
CA PRO A 112 -3.51 11.37 14.56
C PRO A 112 -2.58 10.32 15.17
N GLN A 113 -1.51 10.76 15.83
CA GLN A 113 -0.50 9.85 16.40
C GLN A 113 -0.99 9.14 17.68
N SER A 114 -2.13 9.55 18.24
CA SER A 114 -2.73 8.98 19.44
C SER A 114 -3.55 7.71 19.19
N ARG A 115 -3.66 7.26 17.95
CA ARG A 115 -4.46 6.09 17.55
C ARG A 115 -3.75 5.26 16.48
N PRO A 116 -4.13 3.98 16.29
CA PRO A 116 -3.57 3.16 15.22
C PRO A 116 -3.67 3.84 13.85
N LEU A 117 -2.63 3.68 13.02
CA LEU A 117 -2.44 4.50 11.82
C LEU A 117 -3.22 4.00 10.59
N TRP A 118 -4.51 3.74 10.75
CA TRP A 118 -5.42 3.30 9.70
C TRP A 118 -6.82 3.89 9.86
N GLU A 119 -7.51 4.11 8.75
CA GLU A 119 -8.89 4.58 8.68
C GLU A 119 -9.65 3.81 7.58
N ILE A 120 -10.95 3.60 7.78
CA ILE A 120 -11.85 2.97 6.81
C ILE A 120 -12.96 3.97 6.48
N HIS A 121 -13.16 4.25 5.20
CA HIS A 121 -14.17 5.19 4.72
C HIS A 121 -15.16 4.44 3.83
N ILE A 122 -16.46 4.59 4.10
CA ILE A 122 -17.53 3.88 3.39
C ILE A 122 -18.37 4.89 2.63
N ILE A 123 -18.28 4.88 1.31
CA ILE A 123 -19.06 5.72 0.42
C ILE A 123 -20.23 4.90 -0.12
N LYS A 124 -21.44 5.20 0.36
CA LYS A 124 -22.67 4.48 -0.03
C LYS A 124 -23.33 5.01 -1.30
N HIS A 125 -22.84 6.12 -1.84
CA HIS A 125 -23.39 6.72 -3.04
C HIS A 125 -22.79 6.06 -4.30
N PRO A 126 -23.62 5.78 -5.33
CA PRO A 126 -23.15 5.15 -6.55
C PRO A 126 -22.31 6.12 -7.39
N THR A 127 -21.25 5.60 -7.99
CA THR A 127 -20.39 6.23 -8.99
C THR A 127 -20.64 5.61 -10.36
N SER A 128 -19.99 6.10 -11.41
CA SER A 128 -20.11 5.52 -12.75
C SER A 128 -19.60 4.08 -12.83
N ASN A 129 -18.72 3.66 -11.92
CA ASN A 129 -18.10 2.33 -11.93
C ASN A 129 -18.60 1.41 -10.81
N ALA A 130 -19.23 1.93 -9.76
CA ALA A 130 -19.55 1.18 -8.55
C ALA A 130 -20.86 1.65 -7.91
N ALA A 131 -21.62 0.73 -7.31
CA ALA A 131 -22.76 1.05 -6.47
C ALA A 131 -22.36 1.49 -5.05
N GLY A 132 -21.11 1.24 -4.64
CA GLY A 132 -20.54 1.71 -3.39
C GLY A 132 -19.03 1.50 -3.35
N ASN A 133 -18.33 2.25 -2.48
CA ASN A 133 -16.88 2.21 -2.36
C ASN A 133 -16.45 2.07 -0.90
N VAL A 134 -15.47 1.20 -0.63
CA VAL A 134 -14.77 1.15 0.66
C VAL A 134 -13.33 1.57 0.45
N ILE A 135 -12.88 2.60 1.16
CA ILE A 135 -11.51 3.09 1.09
C ILE A 135 -10.80 2.75 2.39
N PHE A 136 -9.70 2.02 2.29
CA PHE A 136 -8.74 1.84 3.36
C PHE A 136 -7.64 2.87 3.20
N LYS A 137 -7.51 3.76 4.18
CA LYS A 137 -6.37 4.65 4.30
C LYS A 137 -5.43 4.06 5.33
N LEU A 138 -4.21 3.73 4.92
CA LEU A 138 -3.22 3.00 5.73
C LEU A 138 -1.90 3.77 5.73
N HIS A 139 -1.29 3.98 6.89
CA HIS A 139 0.04 4.59 6.93
C HIS A 139 1.13 3.58 6.53
N HIS A 140 2.08 4.00 5.70
CA HIS A 140 3.15 3.13 5.17
C HIS A 140 4.08 2.56 6.27
N ALA A 141 4.07 3.15 7.46
CA ALA A 141 4.79 2.59 8.62
C ALA A 141 4.23 1.23 9.08
N LEU A 142 2.97 0.90 8.76
CA LEU A 142 2.34 -0.37 9.12
C LEU A 142 2.94 -1.54 8.31
N GLY A 143 3.21 -1.31 7.03
CA GLY A 143 3.78 -2.27 6.10
C GLY A 143 3.97 -1.69 4.70
N ASP A 144 4.65 -2.42 3.83
CA ASP A 144 4.69 -2.08 2.41
C ASP A 144 3.35 -2.38 1.72
N GLY A 145 3.16 -1.80 0.53
CA GLY A 145 1.92 -1.97 -0.24
C GLY A 145 1.59 -3.43 -0.56
N TYR A 146 2.59 -4.30 -0.72
CA TYR A 146 2.37 -5.72 -0.99
C TYR A 146 1.78 -6.45 0.22
N SER A 147 2.40 -6.27 1.39
CA SER A 147 1.98 -6.89 2.64
C SER A 147 0.62 -6.36 3.10
N LEU A 148 0.37 -5.05 2.92
CA LEU A 148 -0.92 -4.45 3.23
C LEU A 148 -2.02 -4.91 2.27
N MET A 149 -1.74 -5.03 0.98
CA MET A 149 -2.70 -5.60 0.03
C MET A 149 -3.02 -7.06 0.39
N GLY A 150 -2.01 -7.87 0.71
CA GLY A 150 -2.20 -9.24 1.19
C GLY A 150 -3.05 -9.32 2.46
N ALA A 151 -2.83 -8.40 3.42
CA ALA A 151 -3.64 -8.31 4.63
C ALA A 151 -5.11 -7.98 4.30
N LEU A 152 -5.38 -6.96 3.47
CA LEU A 152 -6.74 -6.59 3.08
C LEU A 152 -7.45 -7.73 2.34
N LEU A 153 -6.75 -8.37 1.40
CA LEU A 153 -7.29 -9.52 0.67
C LEU A 153 -7.58 -10.70 1.61
N SER A 154 -6.78 -10.92 2.66
CA SER A 154 -7.06 -11.98 3.64
C SER A 154 -8.36 -11.78 4.42
N CYS A 155 -8.92 -10.56 4.44
CA CYS A 155 -10.26 -10.30 4.98
C CYS A 155 -11.39 -10.75 4.04
N LEU A 156 -11.10 -10.98 2.76
CA LEU A 156 -12.10 -11.30 1.76
C LEU A 156 -12.26 -12.81 1.60
N GLN A 157 -13.48 -13.21 1.28
CA GLN A 157 -13.84 -14.61 1.01
C GLN A 157 -14.42 -14.72 -0.40
N ARG A 158 -14.33 -15.92 -0.96
CA ARG A 158 -14.92 -16.21 -2.26
C ARG A 158 -16.44 -16.13 -2.20
N ALA A 159 -17.05 -15.46 -3.18
CA ALA A 159 -18.49 -15.33 -3.28
C ALA A 159 -19.20 -16.67 -3.59
N ASP A 160 -18.53 -17.57 -4.33
CA ASP A 160 -19.09 -18.87 -4.71
C ASP A 160 -18.92 -19.94 -3.63
N ASN A 161 -17.78 -19.95 -2.93
CA ASN A 161 -17.55 -20.85 -1.79
C ASN A 161 -16.60 -20.23 -0.75
N PRO A 162 -17.12 -19.69 0.36
CA PRO A 162 -16.34 -19.05 1.41
C PRO A 162 -15.30 -19.95 2.11
N SER A 163 -15.46 -21.28 2.03
CA SER A 163 -14.53 -22.22 2.65
C SER A 163 -13.23 -22.40 1.86
N LEU A 164 -13.20 -21.94 0.60
CA LEU A 164 -12.03 -22.01 -0.26
C LEU A 164 -11.21 -20.71 -0.18
N PRO A 165 -9.87 -20.79 -0.23
CA PRO A 165 -9.03 -19.60 -0.26
C PRO A 165 -9.30 -18.78 -1.53
N LEU A 166 -9.02 -17.48 -1.45
CA LEU A 166 -9.02 -16.62 -2.63
C LEU A 166 -8.08 -17.20 -3.69
N THR A 167 -8.56 -17.22 -4.92
CA THR A 167 -7.78 -17.71 -6.06
C THR A 167 -7.18 -16.50 -6.76
N PHE A 168 -5.86 -16.44 -6.76
CA PHE A 168 -5.09 -15.43 -7.49
C PHE A 168 -4.56 -16.03 -8.80
N PRO A 169 -4.20 -15.19 -9.80
CA PRO A 169 -3.52 -15.64 -10.99
C PRO A 169 -2.29 -16.43 -10.57
N SER A 170 -2.11 -17.64 -11.11
CA SER A 170 -0.79 -18.22 -11.08
C SER A 170 0.11 -17.41 -12.02
N SER A 171 1.13 -16.77 -11.46
CA SER A 171 2.28 -16.35 -12.25
C SER A 171 2.91 -17.63 -12.79
N GLN A 172 2.73 -17.94 -14.07
CA GLN A 172 3.54 -18.95 -14.74
C GLN A 172 5.00 -18.51 -14.61
N SER A 173 5.73 -19.10 -13.65
CA SER A 173 7.17 -19.01 -13.66
C SER A 173 7.60 -19.79 -14.90
N SER A 174 8.27 -19.12 -15.83
CA SER A 174 8.95 -19.80 -16.92
C SER A 174 10.11 -20.57 -16.31
N SER A 175 9.85 -21.78 -15.79
CA SER A 175 10.88 -22.71 -15.38
C SER A 175 11.56 -23.26 -16.61
N LYS A 176 12.40 -22.45 -17.27
CA LYS A 176 13.42 -22.99 -18.17
C LYS A 176 14.42 -23.70 -17.26
N SER A 177 14.27 -25.02 -17.14
CA SER A 177 15.26 -25.87 -16.50
C SER A 177 16.55 -25.75 -17.32
N ARG A 178 17.47 -24.91 -16.84
CA ARG A 178 18.79 -24.78 -17.43
C ARG A 178 19.61 -25.97 -16.94
N GLN A 179 19.48 -27.11 -17.61
CA GLN A 179 20.49 -28.16 -17.53
C GLN A 179 21.79 -27.54 -18.08
N ASN A 180 22.70 -27.20 -17.17
CA ASN A 180 24.05 -26.79 -17.52
C ASN A 180 25.04 -27.66 -16.76
N SER A 181 25.44 -28.77 -17.37
CA SER A 181 26.67 -29.47 -17.01
C SER A 181 27.85 -28.72 -17.64
N VAL A 182 28.49 -27.81 -16.92
CA VAL A 182 29.80 -27.29 -17.35
C VAL A 182 30.73 -27.04 -16.16
N SER A 183 31.73 -27.92 -16.07
CA SER A 183 33.13 -27.73 -15.65
C SER A 183 33.49 -26.51 -14.77
N ILE A 184 33.87 -26.83 -13.52
CA ILE A 184 34.18 -25.91 -12.42
C ILE A 184 35.45 -25.05 -12.64
N PHE A 185 36.28 -25.34 -13.66
CA PHE A 185 37.59 -24.68 -13.82
C PHE A 185 37.66 -23.44 -14.74
N ARG A 186 36.52 -22.87 -15.16
CA ARG A 186 36.48 -21.64 -16.00
C ARG A 186 35.70 -20.44 -15.40
N SER A 187 35.16 -20.57 -14.18
CA SER A 187 34.18 -19.61 -13.61
C SER A 187 34.76 -18.50 -12.72
N VAL A 188 35.98 -18.67 -12.17
CA VAL A 188 36.56 -17.69 -11.21
C VAL A 188 36.75 -16.28 -11.79
N PRO A 189 37.35 -16.08 -12.99
CA PRO A 189 37.55 -14.73 -13.50
C PRO A 189 36.24 -14.01 -13.83
N ARG A 190 35.20 -14.74 -14.28
CA ARG A 190 33.88 -14.15 -14.57
C ARG A 190 33.16 -13.70 -13.30
N LEU A 191 33.27 -14.45 -12.21
CA LEU A 191 32.69 -14.07 -10.92
C LEU A 191 33.34 -12.80 -10.35
N LEU A 192 34.66 -12.69 -10.47
CA LEU A 192 35.38 -11.49 -10.00
C LEU A 192 35.02 -10.25 -10.83
N THR A 193 34.95 -10.37 -12.16
CA THR A 193 34.49 -9.27 -13.03
C THR A 193 33.04 -8.89 -12.74
N ALA A 194 32.16 -9.87 -12.50
CA ALA A 194 30.76 -9.59 -12.15
C ALA A 194 30.65 -8.87 -10.80
N MET A 195 31.39 -9.30 -9.78
CA MET A 195 31.43 -8.62 -8.49
C MET A 195 31.99 -7.20 -8.59
N PHE A 196 33.07 -7.01 -9.35
CA PHE A 196 33.66 -5.69 -9.56
C PHE A 196 32.71 -4.74 -10.30
N ASN A 197 32.04 -5.22 -11.35
CA ASN A 197 31.04 -4.44 -12.07
C ASN A 197 29.86 -4.08 -11.15
N THR A 198 29.40 -5.02 -10.32
CA THR A 198 28.31 -4.76 -9.38
C THR A 198 28.70 -3.70 -8.34
N ILE A 199 29.93 -3.77 -7.80
CA ILE A 199 30.45 -2.79 -6.85
C ILE A 199 30.64 -1.42 -7.52
N SER A 200 31.16 -1.40 -8.75
CA SER A 200 31.32 -0.18 -9.54
C SER A 200 29.97 0.46 -9.86
N ASP A 201 28.99 -0.32 -10.31
CA ASP A 201 27.64 0.15 -10.63
C ASP A 201 26.91 0.65 -9.39
N PHE A 202 27.08 -0.04 -8.26
CA PHE A 202 26.57 0.41 -6.97
C PHE A 202 27.23 1.73 -6.55
N GLY A 203 28.56 1.82 -6.61
CA GLY A 203 29.30 3.03 -6.29
C GLY A 203 28.93 4.21 -7.20
N TRP A 204 28.76 3.95 -8.50
CA TRP A 204 28.31 4.93 -9.48
C TRP A 204 26.88 5.41 -9.21
N SER A 205 26.00 4.50 -8.78
CA SER A 205 24.62 4.82 -8.42
C SER A 205 24.54 5.69 -7.15
N ILE A 206 25.37 5.40 -6.14
CA ILE A 206 25.48 6.22 -4.92
C ILE A 206 26.07 7.60 -5.22
N LEU A 207 27.10 7.68 -6.07
CA LEU A 207 27.67 8.95 -6.50
C LEU A 207 26.66 9.80 -7.26
N LYS A 208 25.89 9.19 -8.18
CA LYS A 208 24.82 9.89 -8.90
C LYS A 208 23.72 10.37 -7.95
N SER A 209 23.24 9.53 -7.03
CA SER A 209 22.15 9.95 -6.13
C SER A 209 22.57 11.01 -5.12
N SER A 210 23.84 11.05 -4.73
CA SER A 210 24.36 12.00 -3.74
C SER A 210 24.86 13.32 -4.35
N VAL A 211 25.33 13.32 -5.60
CA VAL A 211 26.06 14.48 -6.17
C VAL A 211 25.32 15.08 -7.37
N VAL A 212 24.51 14.30 -8.09
CA VAL A 212 23.81 14.78 -9.29
C VAL A 212 22.35 15.04 -8.94
N LYS A 213 21.98 16.33 -8.89
CA LYS A 213 20.58 16.72 -8.77
C LYS A 213 19.85 16.25 -10.02
N ASP A 214 18.80 15.44 -9.86
CA ASP A 214 17.98 14.97 -10.99
C ASP A 214 17.52 16.15 -11.85
N ASP A 215 17.60 15.97 -13.17
CA ASP A 215 17.14 16.95 -14.14
C ASP A 215 15.65 17.27 -13.96
N ARG A 216 15.27 18.48 -14.35
CA ARG A 216 13.85 18.85 -14.41
C ARG A 216 13.16 18.02 -15.50
N THR A 217 12.06 17.38 -15.15
CA THR A 217 11.23 16.60 -16.07
C THR A 217 9.76 17.03 -15.92
N PRO A 218 8.86 16.66 -16.84
CA PRO A 218 7.43 16.89 -16.65
C PRO A 218 6.86 16.30 -15.34
N ILE A 219 7.56 15.32 -14.74
CA ILE A 219 7.19 14.67 -13.47
C ILE A 219 7.90 15.34 -12.28
N ARG A 220 9.04 15.99 -12.50
CA ARG A 220 9.86 16.65 -11.47
C ARG A 220 10.01 18.14 -11.78
N SER A 221 9.24 18.97 -11.08
CA SER A 221 9.30 20.44 -11.21
C SER A 221 10.65 21.02 -10.74
N GLY A 222 11.31 20.39 -9.76
CA GLY A 222 12.59 20.86 -9.21
C GLY A 222 12.50 22.12 -8.34
N ASP A 223 11.28 22.56 -8.01
CA ASP A 223 11.01 23.64 -7.06
C ASP A 223 10.96 23.09 -5.63
N ASP A 224 11.47 23.85 -4.67
CA ASP A 224 11.41 23.47 -3.25
C ASP A 224 9.98 23.64 -2.70
N GLY A 225 9.58 22.77 -1.77
CA GLY A 225 8.30 22.84 -1.07
C GLY A 225 7.08 22.41 -1.91
N VAL A 226 7.30 21.70 -3.02
CA VAL A 226 6.23 21.11 -3.85
C VAL A 226 5.44 20.05 -3.08
N GLU A 227 6.08 19.40 -2.12
CA GLU A 227 5.52 18.43 -1.19
C GLU A 227 4.46 19.01 -0.24
N PHE A 228 4.43 20.33 -0.06
CA PHE A 228 3.43 21.02 0.78
C PHE A 228 2.30 21.66 -0.02
N ARG A 229 2.35 21.59 -1.36
CA ARG A 229 1.29 22.14 -2.22
C ARG A 229 0.08 21.19 -2.21
N PRO A 230 -1.15 21.72 -2.42
CA PRO A 230 -2.31 20.87 -2.61
C PRO A 230 -2.07 19.88 -3.76
N SER A 231 -2.32 18.60 -3.51
CA SER A 231 -2.30 17.57 -4.55
C SER A 231 -3.71 17.35 -5.09
N ASN A 232 -3.81 16.78 -6.29
CA ASN A 232 -5.08 16.34 -6.86
C ASN A 232 -4.91 14.91 -7.38
N ILE A 233 -5.84 14.03 -7.04
CA ILE A 233 -5.81 12.62 -7.48
C ILE A 233 -6.61 12.51 -8.77
N ALA A 234 -5.93 12.14 -9.85
CA ALA A 234 -6.55 11.74 -11.11
C ALA A 234 -6.48 10.22 -11.26
N THR A 235 -7.61 9.60 -11.55
CA THR A 235 -7.69 8.15 -11.80
C THR A 235 -7.64 7.90 -13.30
N MET A 236 -6.80 6.95 -13.72
CA MET A 236 -6.75 6.47 -15.10
C MET A 236 -6.92 4.95 -15.11
N THR A 237 -7.89 4.47 -15.86
CA THR A 237 -8.20 3.04 -15.96
C THR A 237 -7.46 2.43 -17.14
N PHE A 238 -6.76 1.33 -16.89
CA PHE A 238 -6.10 0.53 -17.92
C PHE A 238 -6.76 -0.85 -18.01
N SER A 239 -7.01 -1.31 -19.24
CA SER A 239 -7.47 -2.69 -19.44
C SER A 239 -6.37 -3.68 -19.06
N LEU A 240 -6.72 -4.70 -18.28
CA LEU A 240 -5.82 -5.81 -17.95
C LEU A 240 -5.34 -6.55 -19.22
N ASP A 241 -6.16 -6.58 -20.27
CA ASP A 241 -5.77 -7.22 -21.53
C ASP A 241 -4.64 -6.45 -22.23
N HIS A 242 -4.63 -5.12 -22.13
CA HIS A 242 -3.51 -4.32 -22.62
C HIS A 242 -2.24 -4.59 -21.82
N ILE A 243 -2.34 -4.75 -20.49
CA ILE A 243 -1.19 -5.09 -19.63
C ILE A 243 -0.63 -6.48 -20.01
N LYS A 244 -1.51 -7.45 -20.25
CA LYS A 244 -1.12 -8.80 -20.71
C LYS A 244 -0.43 -8.76 -22.08
N GLN A 245 -0.92 -7.93 -23.01
CA GLN A 245 -0.30 -7.76 -24.33
C GLN A 245 1.10 -7.14 -24.22
N ILE A 246 1.29 -6.12 -23.38
CA ILE A 246 2.62 -5.53 -23.13
C ILE A 246 3.57 -6.57 -22.57
N LYS A 247 3.12 -7.36 -21.59
CA LYS A 247 3.90 -8.47 -21.02
C LYS A 247 4.33 -9.47 -22.10
N ALA A 248 3.39 -9.90 -22.94
CA ALA A 248 3.65 -10.85 -24.02
C ALA A 248 4.63 -10.31 -25.07
N ASN A 249 4.56 -9.02 -25.39
CA ASN A 249 5.37 -8.39 -26.43
C ASN A 249 6.80 -8.07 -25.98
N HIS A 250 7.03 -7.82 -24.68
CA HIS A 250 8.33 -7.37 -24.17
C HIS A 250 9.13 -8.44 -23.39
N ASP A 251 8.59 -9.64 -23.19
CA ASP A 251 9.20 -10.72 -22.38
C ASP A 251 9.62 -10.24 -20.97
N VAL A 252 8.90 -9.25 -20.44
CA VAL A 252 9.15 -8.64 -19.12
C VAL A 252 8.28 -9.33 -18.08
N VAL A 253 8.82 -9.56 -16.88
CA VAL A 253 8.06 -10.06 -15.74
C VAL A 253 7.24 -8.91 -15.15
N ILE A 254 6.03 -8.71 -15.69
CA ILE A 254 4.99 -7.96 -15.01
C ILE A 254 4.20 -8.98 -14.18
N HIS A 255 4.20 -8.79 -12.86
CA HIS A 255 3.31 -9.46 -11.94
C HIS A 255 2.05 -8.59 -11.79
N PRO A 256 0.98 -8.82 -12.56
CA PRO A 256 -0.31 -8.31 -12.17
C PRO A 256 -0.69 -9.03 -10.87
N LEU A 257 -0.52 -8.37 -9.72
CA LEU A 257 -1.51 -8.56 -8.66
C LEU A 257 -2.85 -8.18 -9.31
N PHE A 258 -3.91 -8.96 -9.08
CA PHE A 258 -5.23 -8.92 -9.75
C PHE A 258 -5.41 -9.87 -10.96
N LEU A 259 -5.78 -11.11 -10.63
CA LEU A 259 -6.89 -11.90 -11.21
C LEU A 259 -7.76 -12.34 -10.03
#